data_AF-A0AAV3H908-F1
#
_entry.id   AF-A0AAV3H908-F1
#
_cell.length_a   1.000
_cell.length_b   1.000
_cell.length_c   1.000
_cell.angle_alpha   90.00
_cell.angle_beta   90.00
_cell.angle_gamma   90.00
#
_symmetry.space_group_name_H-M   'P 1'
#
loop_
_entity.id
_entity.type
_entity.pdbx_description
1 polymer ?
#
loop_
_entity_poly.entity_id
_entity_poly.type
_entity_poly.pdbx_seq_one_letter_code
_entity_poly.pdbx_strand_id
1 'polypeptide(L)'
;MKTYIYQDEKSHKFWAVEQQGNELHINWGKVGTNGQSQVKSFADTAAAEKAALKLIAEKVKKGYVEQVDANAHSHDASAKKVLVTEEKASINRQAATNGLPWLADNDPIILPPNIARHALSHRLWPGEPVKKPTKPEKQNLISRLANRTYHYYKNLTFDYSSCSDEWADAISQAISLIKAQKTEIPARTMAVLTFLEICFCQGWNDETSSELLDEIVSTFGIEYATETVIFWWQIDFDFDYKDEHLTFFINYADSSKDSYRRNNDKFSLRLRKHLSLAEEEVWQNCIAKLLVALPDISLYRQPLIAILMPEIPEVAHEIVHRLHQVADVPQLEMLKLVATDPFTLEILENYQYIDVFNTYGASWSATVLREQGIAALARLTPYAEEDNCGDVLKCINHPLAITNKKCRKFSFCNDSGISRSIGKKR
;
A
#
# COMPACT_ATOMS: atom_id res chain seq x y z
N MET A 1 26.78 -9.61 -15.94
CA MET A 1 27.70 -9.05 -16.97
C MET A 1 27.51 -7.55 -17.07
N LYS A 2 28.58 -6.73 -16.97
CA LYS A 2 28.48 -5.26 -17.06
C LYS A 2 28.50 -4.82 -18.52
N THR A 3 27.49 -4.06 -18.95
CA THR A 3 27.33 -3.65 -20.35
C THR A 3 27.62 -2.16 -20.52
N TYR A 4 28.35 -1.79 -21.57
CA TYR A 4 28.67 -0.41 -21.91
C TYR A 4 28.27 -0.10 -23.35
N ILE A 5 27.66 1.06 -23.58
CA ILE A 5 27.23 1.51 -24.91
C ILE A 5 28.03 2.73 -25.34
N TYR A 6 28.48 2.71 -26.59
CA TYR A 6 29.08 3.84 -27.29
C TYR A 6 28.17 4.26 -28.44
N GLN A 7 27.79 5.54 -28.45
CA GLN A 7 26.93 6.12 -29.48
C GLN A 7 27.54 7.43 -30.02
N ASP A 8 27.77 7.48 -31.33
CA ASP A 8 28.07 8.70 -32.10
C ASP A 8 27.10 8.81 -33.29
N GLU A 9 27.23 9.84 -34.13
CA GLU A 9 26.33 10.07 -35.27
C GLU A 9 26.31 8.92 -36.31
N LYS A 10 27.30 8.01 -36.29
CA LYS A 10 27.48 6.94 -37.28
C LYS A 10 27.64 5.54 -36.66
N SER A 11 27.76 5.42 -35.33
CA SER A 11 28.12 4.20 -34.60
C SER A 11 27.23 4.03 -33.38
N HIS A 12 26.60 2.85 -33.25
CA HIS A 12 25.90 2.44 -32.03
C HIS A 12 26.37 1.03 -31.65
N LYS A 13 27.30 0.96 -30.70
CA LYS A 13 28.06 -0.27 -30.36
C LYS A 13 27.93 -0.59 -28.88
N PHE A 14 27.81 -1.86 -28.55
CA PHE A 14 27.92 -2.33 -27.18
C PHE A 14 29.26 -3.03 -26.94
N TRP A 15 29.72 -2.97 -25.71
CA TRP A 15 30.85 -3.71 -25.18
C TRP A 15 30.48 -4.14 -23.76
N ALA A 16 30.54 -5.43 -23.48
CA ALA A 16 30.16 -6.01 -22.21
C ALA A 16 31.31 -6.85 -21.66
N VAL A 17 31.46 -6.87 -20.33
CA VAL A 17 32.51 -7.62 -19.64
C VAL A 17 31.97 -8.28 -18.38
N GLU A 18 32.37 -9.52 -18.16
CA GLU A 18 32.06 -10.30 -16.96
C GLU A 18 33.27 -11.12 -16.55
N GLN A 19 33.58 -11.14 -15.26
CA GLN A 19 34.59 -12.02 -14.69
C GLN A 19 33.92 -13.27 -14.14
N GLN A 20 34.42 -14.44 -14.51
CA GLN A 20 34.01 -15.73 -13.98
C GLN A 20 35.26 -16.44 -13.42
N GLY A 21 35.48 -16.36 -12.11
CA GLY A 21 36.68 -16.89 -11.47
C GLY A 21 37.97 -16.20 -11.97
N ASN A 22 38.88 -16.96 -12.58
CA ASN A 22 40.11 -16.47 -13.19
C ASN A 22 39.97 -16.17 -14.70
N GLU A 23 38.75 -16.22 -15.24
CA GLU A 23 38.47 -15.94 -16.65
C GLU A 23 37.69 -14.64 -16.82
N LEU A 24 37.99 -13.93 -17.90
CA LEU A 24 37.33 -12.69 -18.28
C LEU A 24 36.60 -12.87 -19.61
N HIS A 25 35.28 -12.78 -19.58
CA HIS A 25 34.38 -12.91 -20.70
C HIS A 25 34.04 -11.51 -21.24
N ILE A 26 34.38 -11.26 -22.49
CA ILE A 26 34.20 -9.97 -23.15
C ILE A 26 33.32 -10.19 -24.37
N ASN A 27 32.27 -9.39 -24.53
CA ASN A 27 31.39 -9.41 -25.70
C ASN A 27 31.29 -8.00 -26.32
N TRP A 28 31.33 -7.86 -27.64
CA TRP A 28 31.18 -6.56 -28.29
C TRP A 28 30.55 -6.65 -29.68
N GLY A 29 29.79 -5.63 -30.06
CA GLY A 29 29.12 -5.62 -31.34
C GLY A 29 28.33 -4.36 -31.60
N LYS A 30 27.53 -4.37 -32.66
CA LYS A 30 26.51 -3.34 -32.89
C LYS A 30 25.31 -3.63 -31.98
N VAL A 31 24.75 -2.61 -31.34
CA VAL A 31 23.58 -2.78 -30.45
C VAL A 31 22.43 -3.40 -31.26
N GLY A 32 21.80 -4.46 -30.72
CA GLY A 32 20.76 -5.25 -31.39
C GLY A 32 21.28 -6.44 -32.23
N THR A 33 22.56 -6.78 -32.13
CA THR A 33 23.16 -7.99 -32.74
C THR A 33 23.85 -8.85 -31.67
N ASN A 34 24.08 -10.13 -31.95
CA ASN A 34 24.75 -11.03 -30.99
C ASN A 34 26.24 -10.71 -30.74
N GLY A 35 26.85 -9.84 -31.56
CA GLY A 35 28.24 -9.40 -31.40
C GLY A 35 29.28 -10.51 -31.58
N GLN A 36 30.48 -10.26 -31.06
CA GLN A 36 31.63 -11.16 -31.00
C GLN A 36 32.06 -11.31 -29.54
N SER A 37 32.37 -12.53 -29.12
CA SER A 37 32.78 -12.83 -27.75
C SER A 37 34.20 -13.38 -27.68
N GLN A 38 34.92 -13.05 -26.61
CA GLN A 38 36.27 -13.52 -26.31
C GLN A 38 36.40 -13.83 -24.82
N VAL A 39 37.01 -14.96 -24.50
CA VAL A 39 37.37 -15.35 -23.13
C VAL A 39 38.88 -15.23 -22.96
N LYS A 40 39.33 -14.67 -21.83
CA LYS A 40 40.76 -14.57 -21.46
C LYS A 40 40.97 -15.12 -20.06
N SER A 41 41.77 -16.17 -19.93
CA SER A 41 42.11 -16.78 -18.65
C SER A 41 43.39 -16.15 -18.06
N PHE A 42 43.41 -15.95 -16.75
CA PHE A 42 44.51 -15.39 -15.98
C PHE A 42 45.02 -16.38 -14.93
N ALA A 43 46.19 -16.11 -14.37
CA ALA A 43 46.85 -16.99 -13.40
C ALA A 43 46.08 -17.12 -12.08
N ASP A 44 45.37 -16.07 -11.66
CA ASP A 44 44.53 -16.05 -10.47
C ASP A 44 43.36 -15.06 -10.62
N THR A 45 42.43 -15.11 -9.68
CA THR A 45 41.22 -14.28 -9.65
C THR A 45 41.54 -12.78 -9.50
N ALA A 46 42.57 -12.44 -8.75
CA ALA A 46 42.98 -11.05 -8.49
C ALA A 46 43.58 -10.39 -9.76
N ALA A 47 44.32 -11.16 -10.56
CA ALA A 47 44.86 -10.72 -11.84
C ALA A 47 43.75 -10.47 -12.87
N ALA A 48 42.71 -11.31 -12.88
CA ALA A 48 41.53 -11.12 -13.73
C ALA A 48 40.75 -9.84 -13.37
N GLU A 49 40.57 -9.56 -12.08
CA GLU A 49 39.87 -8.36 -11.59
C GLU A 49 40.65 -7.07 -11.96
N LYS A 50 41.96 -7.06 -11.73
CA LYS A 50 42.82 -5.92 -12.10
C LYS A 50 42.84 -5.67 -13.61
N ALA A 51 42.80 -6.73 -14.41
CA ALA A 51 42.71 -6.62 -15.86
C ALA A 51 41.33 -6.10 -16.33
N ALA A 52 40.25 -6.54 -15.70
CA ALA A 52 38.89 -6.08 -15.98
C ALA A 52 38.75 -4.57 -15.73
N LEU A 53 39.21 -4.09 -14.56
CA LEU A 53 39.17 -2.66 -14.21
C LEU A 53 39.97 -1.79 -15.18
N LYS A 54 41.14 -2.27 -15.63
CA LYS A 54 41.96 -1.56 -16.62
C LYS A 54 41.23 -1.42 -17.97
N LEU A 55 40.55 -2.48 -18.42
CA LEU A 55 39.79 -2.46 -19.67
C LEU A 55 38.57 -1.54 -19.58
N ILE A 56 37.86 -1.56 -18.46
CA ILE A 56 36.73 -0.65 -18.19
C ILE A 56 37.20 0.80 -18.25
N ALA A 57 38.28 1.16 -17.54
CA ALA A 57 38.82 2.52 -17.54
C ALA A 57 39.22 2.99 -18.94
N GLU A 58 39.80 2.11 -19.77
CA GLU A 58 40.14 2.44 -21.15
C GLU A 58 38.89 2.68 -22.02
N LYS A 59 37.83 1.89 -21.83
CA LYS A 59 36.57 2.02 -22.59
C LYS A 59 35.78 3.25 -22.17
N VAL A 60 35.70 3.54 -20.87
CA VAL A 60 35.06 4.76 -20.35
C VAL A 60 35.79 6.01 -20.86
N LYS A 61 37.13 6.00 -20.87
CA LYS A 61 37.91 7.11 -21.46
C LYS A 61 37.66 7.31 -22.96
N LYS A 62 37.27 6.24 -23.67
CA LYS A 62 36.89 6.27 -25.10
C LYS A 62 35.42 6.68 -25.32
N GLY A 63 34.69 7.03 -24.26
CA GLY A 63 33.31 7.53 -24.33
C GLY A 63 32.23 6.44 -24.25
N TYR A 64 32.59 5.22 -23.85
CA TYR A 64 31.58 4.19 -23.55
C TYR A 64 30.92 4.49 -22.21
N VAL A 65 29.59 4.49 -22.17
CA VAL A 65 28.78 4.75 -20.98
C VAL A 65 28.23 3.44 -20.45
N GLU A 66 28.39 3.19 -19.15
CA GLU A 66 27.86 1.98 -18.49
C GLU A 66 26.33 2.01 -18.53
N GLN A 67 25.72 0.95 -19.05
CA GLN A 67 24.31 0.68 -18.85
C GLN A 67 24.16 -0.13 -17.58
N VAL A 68 23.46 0.48 -16.62
CA VAL A 68 23.14 -0.16 -15.35
C VAL A 68 21.97 -1.10 -15.63
N ASP A 69 22.29 -2.33 -16.03
CA ASP A 69 21.36 -3.43 -15.91
C ASP A 69 21.02 -3.58 -14.43
N ALA A 70 19.75 -3.40 -14.08
CA ALA A 70 19.24 -3.49 -12.72
C ALA A 70 19.28 -4.95 -12.24
N ASN A 71 20.48 -5.45 -11.96
CA ASN A 71 20.76 -6.64 -11.16
C ASN A 71 22.27 -6.70 -10.85
N ALA A 72 22.70 -6.01 -9.78
CA ALA A 72 23.62 -6.50 -8.74
C ALA A 72 24.16 -5.35 -7.85
N HIS A 73 23.71 -5.41 -6.60
CA HIS A 73 24.13 -4.82 -5.32
C HIS A 73 25.27 -3.77 -5.18
N SER A 74 24.94 -2.83 -4.29
CA SER A 74 25.65 -1.69 -3.69
C SER A 74 26.76 -2.03 -2.67
N HIS A 75 27.74 -1.13 -2.56
CA HIS A 75 28.31 -0.53 -1.32
C HIS A 75 29.41 0.47 -1.79
N ASP A 76 29.69 1.66 -1.25
CA ASP A 76 29.16 2.51 -0.19
C ASP A 76 29.81 3.92 -0.36
N ALA A 77 29.27 4.91 0.34
CA ALA A 77 29.87 6.17 0.81
C ALA A 77 29.86 7.46 -0.05
N SER A 78 28.87 8.30 0.28
CA SER A 78 29.01 9.66 0.88
C SER A 78 29.35 10.91 0.04
N ALA A 79 28.45 11.90 0.21
CA ALA A 79 28.64 13.35 0.35
C ALA A 79 28.75 14.31 -0.87
N LYS A 80 27.66 15.08 -1.01
CA LYS A 80 27.56 16.54 -1.19
C LYS A 80 27.90 17.22 -2.53
N LYS A 81 26.82 17.83 -3.07
CA LYS A 81 26.69 19.22 -3.58
C LYS A 81 27.20 19.47 -5.01
N VAL A 82 26.30 19.89 -5.90
CA VAL A 82 26.14 21.28 -6.36
C VAL A 82 25.17 21.32 -7.56
N LEU A 83 24.21 22.24 -7.46
CA LEU A 83 23.26 22.70 -8.47
C LEU A 83 23.94 23.06 -9.82
N VAL A 84 23.08 23.21 -10.83
CA VAL A 84 23.28 23.87 -12.13
C VAL A 84 23.68 22.93 -13.25
N THR A 85 22.70 22.32 -13.94
CA THR A 85 22.54 22.44 -15.40
C THR A 85 21.17 21.93 -15.87
N GLU A 86 20.08 22.62 -15.50
CA GLU A 86 18.73 22.29 -15.98
C GLU A 86 18.38 22.95 -17.34
N GLU A 87 19.27 23.71 -17.96
CA GLU A 87 18.86 24.60 -19.06
C GLU A 87 19.26 24.14 -20.48
N LYS A 88 19.85 22.95 -20.66
CA LYS A 88 20.27 22.49 -22.00
C LYS A 88 19.83 21.09 -22.43
N ALA A 89 19.10 20.36 -21.59
CA ALA A 89 18.50 19.08 -21.97
C ALA A 89 17.12 19.23 -22.65
N SER A 90 16.59 20.44 -22.72
CA SER A 90 15.21 20.74 -23.15
C SER A 90 14.99 20.79 -24.67
N ILE A 91 16.04 20.63 -25.50
CA ILE A 91 15.93 20.89 -26.94
C ILE A 91 15.95 19.62 -27.81
N ASN A 92 16.33 18.44 -27.29
CA ASN A 92 16.47 17.23 -28.13
C ASN A 92 15.54 16.04 -27.80
N ARG A 93 14.45 16.25 -27.04
CA ARG A 93 13.38 15.24 -26.86
C ARG A 93 12.12 15.50 -27.73
N GLN A 94 12.25 16.19 -28.85
CA GLN A 94 11.10 16.51 -29.73
C GLN A 94 10.98 15.63 -30.98
N ALA A 95 11.70 14.50 -31.05
CA ALA A 95 11.60 13.61 -32.21
C ALA A 95 11.41 12.15 -31.79
N ALA A 96 10.27 11.83 -31.17
CA ALA A 96 9.54 10.55 -31.33
C ALA A 96 8.42 10.37 -30.29
N THR A 97 7.40 11.23 -30.25
CA THR A 97 6.08 10.86 -29.72
C THR A 97 5.00 11.65 -30.45
N ASN A 98 4.12 10.96 -31.17
CA ASN A 98 2.76 11.45 -31.46
C ASN A 98 1.92 11.35 -30.17
N GLY A 99 2.32 12.08 -29.12
CA GLY A 99 1.69 12.09 -27.81
C GLY A 99 2.06 13.40 -27.11
N LEU A 100 1.04 14.15 -26.70
CA LEU A 100 1.14 15.52 -26.21
C LEU A 100 2.13 15.62 -25.02
N PRO A 101 3.25 16.36 -25.12
CA PRO A 101 4.33 16.37 -24.12
C PRO A 101 3.99 16.98 -22.75
N TRP A 102 2.77 17.50 -22.56
CA TRP A 102 2.30 18.17 -21.34
C TRP A 102 1.37 17.31 -20.47
N LEU A 103 1.19 16.03 -20.81
CA LEU A 103 0.67 15.02 -19.88
C LEU A 103 1.85 14.12 -19.52
N ALA A 104 2.57 14.44 -18.45
CA ALA A 104 3.35 13.40 -17.81
C ALA A 104 2.35 12.50 -17.08
N ASP A 105 2.49 11.17 -17.19
CA ASP A 105 1.53 10.22 -16.60
C ASP A 105 1.36 10.39 -15.08
N ASN A 106 2.27 11.09 -14.41
CA ASN A 106 2.25 11.36 -12.98
C ASN A 106 1.89 12.81 -12.61
N ASP A 107 1.38 13.62 -13.53
CA ASP A 107 0.99 14.99 -13.18
C ASP A 107 -0.09 14.98 -12.08
N PRO A 108 0.04 15.82 -11.04
CA PRO A 108 -0.86 15.80 -9.90
C PRO A 108 -2.26 16.26 -10.30
N ILE A 109 -3.28 15.57 -9.80
CA ILE A 109 -4.67 16.01 -9.91
C ILE A 109 -5.03 16.83 -8.67
N ILE A 110 -5.40 18.09 -8.89
CA ILE A 110 -5.91 18.95 -7.82
C ILE A 110 -7.34 18.52 -7.50
N LEU A 111 -7.53 17.89 -6.34
CA LEU A 111 -8.85 17.47 -5.87
C LEU A 111 -9.60 18.63 -5.21
N PRO A 112 -10.90 18.84 -5.56
CA PRO A 112 -11.76 19.78 -4.83
C PRO A 112 -11.84 19.45 -3.33
N PRO A 113 -11.96 20.44 -2.42
CA PRO A 113 -11.94 20.23 -0.97
C PRO A 113 -12.96 19.18 -0.45
N ASN A 114 -14.15 19.14 -1.06
CA ASN A 114 -15.22 18.19 -0.71
C ASN A 114 -14.87 16.74 -1.06
N ILE A 115 -13.99 16.49 -2.03
CA ILE A 115 -13.48 15.17 -2.41
C ILE A 115 -12.18 14.88 -1.66
N ALA A 116 -11.29 15.86 -1.61
CA ALA A 116 -10.00 15.83 -0.94
C ALA A 116 -10.08 15.37 0.52
N ARG A 117 -11.15 15.70 1.25
CA ARG A 117 -11.35 15.28 2.65
C ARG A 117 -11.57 13.78 2.83
N HIS A 118 -11.93 13.06 1.77
CA HIS A 118 -12.19 11.62 1.83
C HIS A 118 -10.94 10.78 1.60
N ALA A 119 -9.87 11.36 1.03
CA ALA A 119 -8.63 10.65 0.78
C ALA A 119 -7.97 10.20 2.09
N LEU A 120 -7.47 8.96 2.10
CA LEU A 120 -6.65 8.43 3.18
C LEU A 120 -5.37 9.25 3.32
N SER A 121 -4.76 9.18 4.51
CA SER A 121 -3.55 9.94 4.80
C SER A 121 -2.30 9.29 4.22
N HIS A 122 -1.32 10.12 3.90
CA HIS A 122 -0.02 9.75 3.34
C HIS A 122 1.04 10.64 3.99
N ARG A 123 2.29 10.21 4.14
CA ARG A 123 3.34 11.06 4.77
C ARG A 123 3.60 12.38 4.03
N LEU A 124 3.37 12.41 2.71
CA LEU A 124 3.41 13.65 1.90
C LEU A 124 2.18 14.56 2.13
N TRP A 125 1.04 14.00 2.53
CA TRP A 125 -0.21 14.73 2.78
C TRP A 125 -0.87 14.20 4.06
N PRO A 126 -0.24 14.40 5.22
CA PRO A 126 -0.69 13.76 6.44
C PRO A 126 -2.01 14.37 6.94
N GLY A 127 -2.35 15.59 6.52
CA GLY A 127 -3.54 16.32 6.96
C GLY A 127 -3.44 16.79 8.41
N GLU A 128 -4.58 17.16 9.00
CA GLU A 128 -4.61 17.73 10.36
C GLU A 128 -4.14 16.74 11.44
N PRO A 129 -3.44 17.20 12.49
CA PRO A 129 -3.06 16.34 13.61
C PRO A 129 -4.27 15.66 14.25
N VAL A 130 -4.07 14.44 14.77
CA VAL A 130 -5.10 13.76 15.56
C VAL A 130 -5.24 14.46 16.91
N LYS A 131 -6.48 14.81 17.28
CA LYS A 131 -6.77 15.44 18.57
C LYS A 131 -6.47 14.44 19.69
N LYS A 132 -5.55 14.79 20.59
CA LYS A 132 -5.23 13.95 21.76
C LYS A 132 -6.35 14.05 22.79
N PRO A 133 -6.84 12.94 23.39
CA PRO A 133 -7.72 13.00 24.54
C PRO A 133 -7.08 13.80 25.68
N THR A 134 -7.90 14.54 26.43
CA THR A 134 -7.47 15.51 27.44
C THR A 134 -6.80 14.88 28.65
N LYS A 135 -6.97 13.57 28.89
CA LYS A 135 -6.30 12.78 29.94
C LYS A 135 -6.13 11.32 29.52
N PRO A 136 -4.95 10.90 29.01
CA PRO A 136 -4.68 9.49 28.75
C PRO A 136 -4.43 8.77 30.08
N GLU A 137 -5.42 8.04 30.57
CA GLU A 137 -5.30 7.18 31.75
C GLU A 137 -5.33 5.72 31.30
N LYS A 138 -4.16 5.05 31.26
CA LYS A 138 -4.03 3.66 30.76
C LYS A 138 -5.04 2.70 31.39
N GLN A 139 -5.17 2.76 32.72
CA GLN A 139 -6.10 1.94 33.48
C GLN A 139 -7.56 2.23 33.12
N ASN A 140 -7.90 3.48 32.82
CA ASN A 140 -9.26 3.88 32.48
C ASN A 140 -9.68 3.23 31.16
N LEU A 141 -8.82 3.28 30.13
CA LEU A 141 -9.09 2.63 28.84
C LEU A 141 -9.27 1.11 28.99
N ILE A 142 -8.32 0.41 29.64
CA ILE A 142 -8.40 -1.04 29.83
C ILE A 142 -9.66 -1.43 30.61
N SER A 143 -9.92 -0.74 31.73
CA SER A 143 -11.09 -1.03 32.57
C SER A 143 -12.40 -0.73 31.84
N ARG A 144 -12.45 0.35 31.05
CA ARG A 144 -13.64 0.74 30.28
C ARG A 144 -13.97 -0.30 29.22
N LEU A 145 -12.98 -0.76 28.46
CA LEU A 145 -13.17 -1.81 27.46
C LEU A 145 -13.64 -3.11 28.13
N ALA A 146 -12.89 -3.62 29.11
CA ALA A 146 -13.21 -4.87 29.78
C ALA A 146 -14.61 -4.87 30.43
N ASN A 147 -15.02 -3.76 31.05
CA ASN A 147 -16.33 -3.67 31.70
C ASN A 147 -17.48 -3.56 30.68
N ARG A 148 -17.30 -2.80 29.59
CA ARG A 148 -18.33 -2.66 28.54
C ARG A 148 -18.56 -3.98 27.83
N THR A 149 -17.49 -4.64 27.40
CA THR A 149 -17.59 -5.91 26.67
C THR A 149 -18.18 -7.02 27.54
N TYR A 150 -17.85 -7.07 28.84
CA TYR A 150 -18.40 -8.06 29.77
C TYR A 150 -19.92 -8.05 29.87
N HIS A 151 -20.57 -6.89 29.76
CA HIS A 151 -22.03 -6.83 29.79
C HIS A 151 -22.69 -7.72 28.73
N TYR A 152 -22.03 -7.86 27.57
CA TYR A 152 -22.53 -8.67 26.44
C TYR A 152 -22.18 -10.15 26.59
N TYR A 153 -20.97 -10.47 27.06
CA TYR A 153 -20.52 -11.86 27.07
C TYR A 153 -20.55 -12.59 28.41
N LYS A 154 -21.02 -11.96 29.50
CA LYS A 154 -21.05 -12.55 30.86
C LYS A 154 -21.73 -13.92 30.99
N ASN A 155 -22.65 -14.24 30.07
CA ASN A 155 -23.38 -15.50 30.05
C ASN A 155 -22.85 -16.46 28.98
N LEU A 156 -21.91 -16.02 28.15
CA LEU A 156 -21.40 -16.82 27.04
C LEU A 156 -20.40 -17.84 27.54
N THR A 157 -20.33 -18.95 26.81
CA THR A 157 -19.23 -19.89 26.91
C THR A 157 -18.23 -19.62 25.79
N PHE A 158 -16.96 -19.90 26.05
CA PHE A 158 -15.86 -19.60 25.13
C PHE A 158 -15.11 -20.88 24.79
N ASP A 159 -14.88 -21.11 23.51
CA ASP A 159 -13.94 -22.10 23.00
C ASP A 159 -12.80 -21.41 22.26
N TYR A 160 -11.59 -21.68 22.73
CA TYR A 160 -10.34 -21.28 22.10
C TYR A 160 -9.32 -22.42 22.19
N SER A 161 -9.81 -23.65 22.30
CA SER A 161 -8.99 -24.86 22.43
C SER A 161 -8.16 -25.18 21.18
N SER A 162 -8.58 -24.66 20.02
CA SER A 162 -7.86 -24.74 18.74
C SER A 162 -6.77 -23.67 18.58
N CYS A 163 -6.73 -22.68 19.46
CA CYS A 163 -5.75 -21.59 19.39
C CYS A 163 -4.40 -22.03 19.98
N SER A 164 -3.31 -21.34 19.59
CA SER A 164 -2.00 -21.56 20.23
C SER A 164 -2.01 -21.14 21.70
N ASP A 165 -1.07 -21.64 22.49
CA ASP A 165 -0.96 -21.31 23.92
C ASP A 165 -0.90 -19.79 24.15
N GLU A 166 -0.20 -19.05 23.30
CA GLU A 166 -0.07 -17.61 23.43
C GLU A 166 -1.37 -16.84 23.10
N TRP A 167 -2.22 -17.41 22.25
CA TRP A 167 -3.56 -16.89 21.96
C TRP A 167 -4.57 -17.27 23.03
N ALA A 168 -4.53 -18.52 23.51
CA ALA A 168 -5.36 -18.98 24.61
C ALA A 168 -5.11 -18.14 25.87
N ASP A 169 -3.84 -17.84 26.20
CA ASP A 169 -3.49 -16.94 27.30
C ASP A 169 -4.03 -15.52 27.07
N ALA A 170 -3.85 -14.95 25.87
CA ALA A 170 -4.33 -13.60 25.57
C ALA A 170 -5.86 -13.48 25.67
N ILE A 171 -6.60 -14.49 25.19
CA ILE A 171 -8.08 -14.55 25.24
C ILE A 171 -8.53 -14.71 26.69
N SER A 172 -7.94 -15.65 27.43
CA SER A 172 -8.24 -15.89 28.85
C SER A 172 -7.98 -14.64 29.69
N GLN A 173 -6.86 -13.95 29.45
CA GLN A 173 -6.56 -12.67 30.08
C GLN A 173 -7.62 -11.63 29.75
N ALA A 174 -7.98 -11.43 28.48
CA ALA A 174 -8.97 -10.45 28.07
C ALA A 174 -10.33 -10.66 28.77
N ILE A 175 -10.80 -11.90 28.83
CA ILE A 175 -12.06 -12.28 29.49
C ILE A 175 -11.99 -12.02 31.01
N SER A 176 -10.82 -12.23 31.62
CA SER A 176 -10.60 -12.12 33.07
C SER A 176 -10.29 -10.69 33.57
N LEU A 177 -10.18 -9.69 32.70
CA LEU A 177 -9.78 -8.32 33.08
C LEU A 177 -10.85 -7.52 33.83
N ILE A 178 -12.05 -8.07 34.01
CA ILE A 178 -13.16 -7.40 34.70
C ILE A 178 -12.77 -7.13 36.15
N LYS A 179 -12.84 -5.86 36.58
CA LYS A 179 -12.38 -5.37 37.90
C LYS A 179 -10.86 -5.47 38.15
N ALA A 180 -10.06 -5.92 37.19
CA ALA A 180 -8.61 -5.94 37.32
C ALA A 180 -8.06 -4.51 37.19
N GLN A 181 -7.22 -4.10 38.15
CA GLN A 181 -6.57 -2.78 38.11
C GLN A 181 -5.24 -2.85 37.36
N LYS A 182 -5.27 -3.26 36.08
CA LYS A 182 -4.07 -3.29 35.24
C LYS A 182 -3.87 -1.95 34.54
N THR A 183 -2.62 -1.48 34.55
CA THR A 183 -2.16 -0.31 33.77
C THR A 183 -1.52 -0.72 32.46
N GLU A 184 -1.12 -1.99 32.31
CA GLU A 184 -0.46 -2.53 31.13
C GLU A 184 -0.99 -3.94 30.82
N ILE A 185 -1.19 -4.19 29.52
CA ILE A 185 -1.56 -5.50 28.97
C ILE A 185 -0.81 -5.71 27.65
N PRO A 186 -0.50 -6.96 27.27
CA PRO A 186 0.10 -7.26 25.96
C PRO A 186 -0.77 -6.74 24.81
N ALA A 187 -0.15 -6.33 23.70
CA ALA A 187 -0.87 -5.86 22.50
C ALA A 187 -1.84 -6.92 21.96
N ARG A 188 -1.50 -8.21 22.07
CA ARG A 188 -2.40 -9.32 21.70
C ARG A 188 -3.67 -9.35 22.56
N THR A 189 -3.55 -9.13 23.87
CA THR A 189 -4.73 -9.03 24.77
C THR A 189 -5.57 -7.80 24.46
N MET A 190 -4.92 -6.66 24.12
CA MET A 190 -5.63 -5.47 23.66
C MET A 190 -6.37 -5.73 22.34
N ALA A 191 -5.79 -6.51 21.42
CA ALA A 191 -6.43 -6.90 20.17
C ALA A 191 -7.73 -7.68 20.43
N VAL A 192 -7.73 -8.62 21.39
CA VAL A 192 -8.95 -9.33 21.80
C VAL A 192 -10.00 -8.36 22.36
N LEU A 193 -9.62 -7.48 23.30
CA LEU A 193 -10.56 -6.52 23.90
C LEU A 193 -11.18 -5.57 22.88
N THR A 194 -10.35 -5.03 21.98
CA THR A 194 -10.78 -4.09 20.94
C THR A 194 -11.65 -4.77 19.90
N PHE A 195 -11.32 -6.01 19.52
CA PHE A 195 -12.16 -6.85 18.65
C PHE A 195 -13.54 -7.05 19.26
N LEU A 196 -13.63 -7.48 20.53
CA LEU A 196 -14.90 -7.67 21.22
C LEU A 196 -15.69 -6.36 21.39
N GLU A 197 -15.05 -5.25 21.71
CA GLU A 197 -15.70 -3.93 21.83
C GLU A 197 -16.33 -3.50 20.49
N ILE A 198 -15.59 -3.62 19.39
CA ILE A 198 -16.10 -3.24 18.07
C ILE A 198 -17.27 -4.14 17.65
N CYS A 199 -17.13 -5.46 17.84
CA CYS A 199 -18.16 -6.42 17.45
C CYS A 199 -19.44 -6.30 18.28
N PHE A 200 -19.35 -6.22 19.61
CA PHE A 200 -20.51 -6.30 20.50
C PHE A 200 -21.06 -4.94 20.93
N CYS A 201 -20.20 -3.93 21.13
CA CYS A 201 -20.62 -2.66 21.70
C CYS A 201 -20.81 -1.56 20.66
N GLN A 202 -19.98 -1.55 19.60
CA GLN A 202 -20.04 -0.51 18.58
C GLN A 202 -20.86 -0.92 17.36
N GLY A 203 -21.13 -2.22 17.17
CA GLY A 203 -21.88 -2.72 16.02
C GLY A 203 -21.22 -2.35 14.70
N TRP A 204 -19.89 -2.35 14.66
CA TRP A 204 -19.09 -1.91 13.50
C TRP A 204 -19.31 -0.44 13.09
N ASN A 205 -19.58 0.44 14.06
CA ASN A 205 -19.61 1.88 13.81
C ASN A 205 -18.18 2.41 13.55
N ASP A 206 -17.98 2.87 12.32
CA ASP A 206 -16.74 3.40 11.76
C ASP A 206 -16.12 4.57 12.53
N GLU A 207 -16.94 5.50 13.02
CA GLU A 207 -16.47 6.70 13.72
C GLU A 207 -15.93 6.34 15.10
N THR A 208 -16.70 5.58 15.88
CA THR A 208 -16.28 5.13 17.22
C THR A 208 -15.10 4.17 17.17
N SER A 209 -14.98 3.38 16.10
CA SER A 209 -13.86 2.47 15.89
C SER A 209 -12.57 3.24 15.61
N SER A 210 -12.65 4.33 14.84
CA SER A 210 -11.50 5.21 14.58
C SER A 210 -11.04 5.93 15.86
N GLU A 211 -11.99 6.45 16.64
CA GLU A 211 -11.71 7.10 17.92
C GLU A 211 -11.02 6.13 18.90
N LEU A 212 -11.42 4.86 18.90
CA LEU A 212 -10.78 3.85 19.74
C LEU A 212 -9.30 3.67 19.42
N LEU A 213 -8.90 3.64 18.14
CA LEU A 213 -7.49 3.59 17.78
C LEU A 213 -6.76 4.88 18.20
N ASP A 214 -7.38 6.05 18.04
CA ASP A 214 -6.81 7.33 18.48
C ASP A 214 -6.52 7.31 19.99
N GLU A 215 -7.43 6.75 20.79
CA GLU A 215 -7.25 6.56 22.23
C GLU A 215 -6.10 5.60 22.55
N ILE A 216 -5.99 4.46 21.84
CA ILE A 216 -4.90 3.49 22.04
C ILE A 216 -3.55 4.14 21.74
N VAL A 217 -3.42 4.83 20.60
CA VAL A 217 -2.19 5.52 20.21
C VAL A 217 -1.83 6.60 21.22
N SER A 218 -2.80 7.39 21.68
CA SER A 218 -2.55 8.44 22.68
C SER A 218 -2.14 7.88 24.05
N THR A 219 -2.49 6.64 24.36
CA THR A 219 -2.32 6.04 25.69
C THR A 219 -1.10 5.13 25.77
N PHE A 220 -0.82 4.38 24.70
CA PHE A 220 0.23 3.35 24.66
C PHE A 220 1.29 3.61 23.58
N GLY A 221 1.09 4.59 22.70
CA GLY A 221 1.98 4.88 21.58
C GLY A 221 1.63 4.11 20.31
N ILE A 222 2.07 4.63 19.17
CA ILE A 222 1.76 4.09 17.84
C ILE A 222 2.39 2.71 17.60
N GLU A 223 3.57 2.46 18.16
CA GLU A 223 4.23 1.16 18.05
C GLU A 223 3.42 0.04 18.69
N TYR A 224 2.83 0.29 19.86
CA TYR A 224 1.93 -0.64 20.54
C TYR A 224 0.61 -0.80 19.77
N ALA A 225 0.06 0.30 19.25
CA ALA A 225 -1.14 0.26 18.42
C ALA A 225 -0.92 -0.55 17.12
N THR A 226 0.29 -0.49 16.55
CA THR A 226 0.67 -1.26 15.35
C THR A 226 0.64 -2.75 15.64
N GLU A 227 1.24 -3.20 16.75
CA GLU A 227 1.16 -4.59 17.19
C GLU A 227 -0.29 -5.02 17.48
N THR A 228 -1.07 -4.13 18.09
CA THR A 228 -2.49 -4.39 18.37
C THR A 228 -3.25 -4.64 17.06
N VAL A 229 -3.05 -3.82 16.03
CA VAL A 229 -3.69 -4.00 14.71
C VAL A 229 -3.23 -5.29 14.03
N ILE A 230 -1.94 -5.63 14.11
CA ILE A 230 -1.40 -6.89 13.57
C ILE A 230 -2.12 -8.09 14.20
N PHE A 231 -2.21 -8.14 15.53
CA PHE A 231 -2.92 -9.21 16.23
C PHE A 231 -4.43 -9.18 15.96
N TRP A 232 -5.01 -7.99 15.82
CA TRP A 232 -6.43 -7.83 15.49
C TRP A 232 -6.77 -8.47 14.13
N TRP A 233 -5.87 -8.38 13.15
CA TRP A 233 -5.99 -9.09 11.87
C TRP A 233 -5.69 -10.59 11.95
N GLN A 234 -5.26 -11.13 13.08
CA GLN A 234 -5.07 -12.57 13.23
C GLN A 234 -6.26 -13.22 13.92
N ILE A 235 -7.03 -12.50 14.74
CA ILE A 235 -8.16 -13.08 15.47
C ILE A 235 -9.46 -13.03 14.68
N ASP A 236 -10.31 -14.03 14.91
CA ASP A 236 -11.68 -14.12 14.44
C ASP A 236 -12.51 -14.93 15.46
N PHE A 237 -13.85 -14.88 15.37
CA PHE A 237 -14.72 -15.78 16.09
C PHE A 237 -16.01 -16.08 15.33
N ASP A 238 -16.60 -17.23 15.64
CA ASP A 238 -17.98 -17.57 15.28
C ASP A 238 -18.87 -17.56 16.53
N PHE A 239 -20.14 -17.21 16.35
CA PHE A 239 -21.11 -17.10 17.44
C PHE A 239 -22.31 -18.02 17.20
N ASP A 240 -22.44 -19.04 18.05
CA ASP A 240 -23.64 -19.87 18.09
C ASP A 240 -24.72 -19.19 18.96
N TYR A 241 -25.73 -18.64 18.28
CA TYR A 241 -26.87 -17.99 18.91
C TYR A 241 -27.76 -18.92 19.74
N LYS A 242 -27.74 -20.23 19.51
CA LYS A 242 -28.58 -21.19 20.24
C LYS A 242 -27.95 -21.56 21.57
N ASP A 243 -26.65 -21.83 21.54
CA ASP A 243 -25.90 -22.30 22.70
C ASP A 243 -25.22 -21.16 23.47
N GLU A 244 -25.37 -19.91 22.99
CA GLU A 244 -24.70 -18.74 23.55
C GLU A 244 -23.18 -19.00 23.66
N HIS A 245 -22.61 -19.54 22.58
CA HIS A 245 -21.25 -20.04 22.53
C HIS A 245 -20.41 -19.27 21.51
N LEU A 246 -19.20 -18.89 21.90
CA LEU A 246 -18.27 -18.15 21.05
C LEU A 246 -17.00 -18.99 20.84
N THR A 247 -16.71 -19.31 19.58
CA THR A 247 -15.53 -20.07 19.19
C THR A 247 -14.53 -19.16 18.51
N PHE A 248 -13.32 -19.03 19.07
CA PHE A 248 -12.24 -18.23 18.50
C PHE A 248 -11.44 -19.00 17.46
N PHE A 249 -11.00 -18.28 16.43
CA PHE A 249 -10.13 -18.78 15.38
C PHE A 249 -8.98 -17.82 15.14
N ILE A 250 -7.79 -18.36 14.83
CA ILE A 250 -6.61 -17.57 14.48
C ILE A 250 -6.30 -17.78 13.01
N ASN A 251 -6.03 -16.69 12.30
CA ASN A 251 -5.78 -16.64 10.86
C ASN A 251 -6.86 -17.35 10.04
N TYR A 252 -8.12 -17.19 10.46
CA TYR A 252 -9.25 -17.83 9.82
C TYR A 252 -9.32 -17.44 8.33
N ALA A 253 -9.36 -18.46 7.48
CA ALA A 253 -9.41 -18.33 6.03
C ALA A 253 -10.87 -18.31 5.58
N ASP A 254 -11.60 -17.22 5.89
CA ASP A 254 -12.92 -17.03 5.30
C ASP A 254 -12.78 -16.40 3.91
N SER A 255 -12.95 -17.22 2.87
CA SER A 255 -13.05 -16.75 1.48
C SER A 255 -14.46 -16.25 1.14
N SER A 256 -15.40 -16.21 2.09
CA SER A 256 -16.77 -15.78 1.83
C SER A 256 -16.85 -14.32 1.39
N LYS A 257 -17.96 -13.99 0.72
CA LYS A 257 -18.30 -12.62 0.36
C LYS A 257 -18.34 -11.70 1.58
N ASP A 258 -18.61 -12.16 2.79
CA ASP A 258 -18.66 -11.24 3.95
C ASP A 258 -17.27 -10.89 4.51
N SER A 259 -16.20 -11.57 4.07
CA SER A 259 -14.83 -11.28 4.48
C SER A 259 -14.35 -9.88 4.10
N TYR A 260 -14.76 -9.33 2.93
CA TYR A 260 -14.34 -7.98 2.54
C TYR A 260 -14.91 -6.89 3.44
N ARG A 261 -16.09 -7.11 4.07
CA ARG A 261 -16.66 -6.15 5.02
C ARG A 261 -15.75 -5.96 6.22
N ARG A 262 -15.06 -7.04 6.63
CA ARG A 262 -14.06 -6.99 7.72
C ARG A 262 -12.75 -6.33 7.31
N ASN A 263 -12.48 -6.19 6.00
CA ASN A 263 -11.30 -5.53 5.46
C ASN A 263 -11.51 -4.02 5.21
N ASN A 264 -12.73 -3.50 5.38
CA ASN A 264 -13.01 -2.05 5.41
C ASN A 264 -13.16 -1.54 6.85
N ASP A 265 -12.48 -2.17 7.81
CA ASP A 265 -12.58 -1.73 9.19
C ASP A 265 -11.85 -0.40 9.38
N LYS A 266 -12.57 0.62 9.87
CA LYS A 266 -11.95 1.93 10.12
C LYS A 266 -10.99 1.91 11.30
N PHE A 267 -11.07 0.92 12.17
CA PHE A 267 -10.13 0.75 13.28
C PHE A 267 -8.70 0.56 12.76
N SER A 268 -8.45 -0.43 11.91
CA SER A 268 -7.12 -0.73 11.36
C SER A 268 -6.69 0.32 10.35
N LEU A 269 -7.58 0.78 9.46
CA LEU A 269 -7.28 1.83 8.49
C LEU A 269 -6.94 3.16 9.16
N ARG A 270 -7.43 3.42 10.37
CA ARG A 270 -7.04 4.59 11.16
C ARG A 270 -5.55 4.58 11.49
N LEU A 271 -4.88 3.43 11.52
CA LEU A 271 -3.44 3.34 11.76
C LEU A 271 -2.65 4.08 10.67
N ARG A 272 -3.10 4.04 9.41
CA ARG A 272 -2.48 4.79 8.30
C ARG A 272 -2.40 6.30 8.61
N LYS A 273 -3.43 6.86 9.26
CA LYS A 273 -3.41 8.27 9.71
C LYS A 273 -2.28 8.53 10.70
N HIS A 274 -2.14 7.67 11.70
CA HIS A 274 -1.07 7.83 12.70
C HIS A 274 0.31 7.62 12.10
N LEU A 275 0.48 6.63 11.21
CA LEU A 275 1.74 6.39 10.50
C LEU A 275 2.15 7.59 9.63
N SER A 276 1.19 8.24 8.98
CA SER A 276 1.44 9.45 8.17
C SER A 276 1.98 10.62 8.99
N LEU A 277 1.63 10.69 10.29
CA LEU A 277 2.02 11.75 11.21
C LEU A 277 3.24 11.38 12.07
N ALA A 278 3.69 10.13 12.03
CA ALA A 278 4.77 9.64 12.89
C ALA A 278 6.13 10.22 12.49
N GLU A 279 6.99 10.44 13.49
CA GLU A 279 8.41 10.74 13.26
C GLU A 279 9.09 9.58 12.52
N GLU A 280 10.14 9.87 11.76
CA GLU A 280 10.77 8.90 10.84
C GLU A 280 11.21 7.61 11.54
N GLU A 281 11.86 7.71 12.70
CA GLU A 281 12.33 6.53 13.46
C GLU A 281 11.16 5.65 13.91
N VAL A 282 10.13 6.27 14.49
CA VAL A 282 8.92 5.57 14.96
C VAL A 282 8.17 4.94 13.79
N TRP A 283 8.08 5.64 12.66
CA TRP A 283 7.49 5.10 11.44
C TRP A 283 8.24 3.86 10.96
N GLN A 284 9.58 3.90 10.88
CA GLN A 284 10.38 2.74 10.47
C GLN A 284 10.20 1.54 11.41
N ASN A 285 10.11 1.76 12.72
CA ASN A 285 9.83 0.69 13.68
C ASN A 285 8.46 0.05 13.41
N CYS A 286 7.42 0.86 13.15
CA CYS A 286 6.10 0.36 12.81
C CYS A 286 6.09 -0.44 11.48
N ILE A 287 6.77 0.07 10.44
CA ILE A 287 6.89 -0.63 9.16
C ILE A 287 7.61 -1.97 9.33
N ALA A 288 8.70 -2.01 10.10
CA ALA A 288 9.43 -3.25 10.38
C ALA A 288 8.52 -4.30 11.03
N LYS A 289 7.69 -3.92 12.00
CA LYS A 289 6.72 -4.82 12.63
C LYS A 289 5.68 -5.35 11.64
N LEU A 290 5.15 -4.49 10.77
CA LEU A 290 4.19 -4.88 9.74
C LEU A 290 4.80 -5.87 8.72
N LEU A 291 6.03 -5.62 8.28
CA LEU A 291 6.74 -6.51 7.34
C LEU A 291 7.08 -7.86 7.98
N VAL A 292 7.53 -7.87 9.24
CA VAL A 292 7.79 -9.12 9.98
C VAL A 292 6.52 -9.95 10.13
N ALA A 293 5.37 -9.32 10.34
CA ALA A 293 4.09 -10.00 10.51
C ALA A 293 3.47 -10.49 9.19
N LEU A 294 3.83 -9.90 8.03
CA LEU A 294 3.24 -10.21 6.73
C LEU A 294 3.10 -11.71 6.40
N PRO A 295 4.13 -12.57 6.57
CA PRO A 295 3.99 -14.00 6.27
C PRO A 295 3.05 -14.75 7.22
N ASP A 296 2.86 -14.26 8.44
CA ASP A 296 2.06 -14.90 9.48
C ASP A 296 0.58 -14.47 9.45
N ILE A 297 0.25 -13.44 8.66
CA ILE A 297 -1.13 -13.00 8.46
C ILE A 297 -1.78 -13.82 7.33
N SER A 298 -3.04 -14.18 7.54
CA SER A 298 -3.90 -14.79 6.50
C SER A 298 -3.73 -14.09 5.15
N LEU A 299 -3.55 -14.86 4.08
CA LEU A 299 -3.37 -14.36 2.72
C LEU A 299 -4.46 -13.37 2.26
N TYR A 300 -5.68 -13.49 2.82
CA TYR A 300 -6.81 -12.58 2.56
C TYR A 300 -6.69 -11.22 3.26
N ARG A 301 -5.82 -11.10 4.27
CA ARG A 301 -5.57 -9.86 5.04
C ARG A 301 -4.20 -9.24 4.72
N GLN A 302 -3.29 -9.96 4.06
CA GLN A 302 -2.00 -9.41 3.62
C GLN A 302 -2.11 -8.10 2.80
N PRO A 303 -3.10 -7.90 1.90
CA PRO A 303 -3.26 -6.63 1.20
C PRO A 303 -3.44 -5.41 2.10
N LEU A 304 -4.02 -5.58 3.30
CA LEU A 304 -4.21 -4.48 4.25
C LEU A 304 -2.88 -3.90 4.76
N ILE A 305 -1.85 -4.75 4.91
CA ILE A 305 -0.52 -4.30 5.30
C ILE A 305 0.00 -3.27 4.29
N ALA A 306 -0.02 -3.60 3.00
CA ALA A 306 0.44 -2.70 1.94
C ALA A 306 -0.35 -1.39 1.90
N ILE A 307 -1.65 -1.44 2.20
CA ILE A 307 -2.51 -0.25 2.26
C ILE A 307 -2.10 0.70 3.40
N LEU A 308 -1.54 0.20 4.50
CA LEU A 308 -1.05 1.05 5.59
C LEU A 308 0.29 1.73 5.29
N MET A 309 1.03 1.28 4.27
CA MET A 309 2.37 1.75 3.91
C MET A 309 2.47 2.18 2.43
N PRO A 310 1.68 3.17 2.00
CA PRO A 310 1.68 3.62 0.60
C PRO A 310 3.05 4.14 0.13
N GLU A 311 3.96 4.49 1.04
CA GLU A 311 5.33 4.92 0.74
C GLU A 311 6.24 3.78 0.22
N ILE A 312 5.84 2.52 0.37
CA ILE A 312 6.60 1.33 -0.07
C ILE A 312 5.72 0.46 -0.99
N PRO A 313 5.40 0.94 -2.21
CA PRO A 313 4.51 0.23 -3.12
C PRO A 313 5.03 -1.15 -3.55
N GLU A 314 6.34 -1.40 -3.41
CA GLU A 314 6.98 -2.68 -3.72
C GLU A 314 6.39 -3.84 -2.90
N VAL A 315 5.90 -3.57 -1.68
CA VAL A 315 5.21 -4.57 -0.85
C VAL A 315 3.91 -5.01 -1.52
N ALA A 316 3.17 -4.09 -2.13
CA ALA A 316 1.98 -4.44 -2.90
C ALA A 316 2.33 -5.30 -4.12
N HIS A 317 3.41 -4.95 -4.84
CA HIS A 317 3.84 -5.70 -6.03
C HIS A 317 4.24 -7.13 -5.66
N GLU A 318 5.02 -7.30 -4.57
CA GLU A 318 5.43 -8.62 -4.07
C GLU A 318 4.23 -9.49 -3.68
N ILE A 319 3.25 -8.93 -2.95
CA ILE A 319 2.03 -9.65 -2.57
C ILE A 319 1.26 -10.11 -3.83
N VAL A 320 1.10 -9.23 -4.84
CA VAL A 320 0.43 -9.61 -6.09
C VAL A 320 1.19 -10.73 -6.78
N HIS A 321 2.50 -10.59 -7.01
CA HIS A 321 3.31 -11.59 -7.71
C HIS A 321 3.32 -12.95 -7.00
N ARG A 322 3.34 -12.96 -5.67
CA ARG A 322 3.31 -14.20 -4.88
C ARG A 322 1.95 -14.88 -4.91
N LEU A 323 0.85 -14.12 -4.86
CA LEU A 323 -0.48 -14.69 -4.62
C LEU A 323 -1.33 -14.89 -5.88
N HIS A 324 -1.15 -14.09 -6.94
CA HIS A 324 -2.07 -14.08 -8.08
C HIS A 324 -2.15 -15.41 -8.86
N GLN A 325 -1.12 -16.25 -8.76
CA GLN A 325 -1.07 -17.58 -9.40
C GLN A 325 -1.33 -18.73 -8.42
N VAL A 326 -1.33 -18.45 -7.12
CA VAL A 326 -1.24 -19.47 -6.07
C VAL A 326 -2.57 -19.66 -5.35
N ALA A 327 -3.39 -18.62 -5.25
CA ALA A 327 -4.69 -18.70 -4.59
C ALA A 327 -5.72 -17.77 -5.24
N ASP A 328 -6.99 -18.15 -5.15
CA ASP A 328 -8.10 -17.25 -5.47
C ASP A 328 -8.28 -16.27 -4.30
N VAL A 329 -7.65 -15.11 -4.42
CA VAL A 329 -7.64 -14.04 -3.40
C VAL A 329 -8.27 -12.78 -3.99
N PRO A 330 -9.61 -12.64 -3.90
CA PRO A 330 -10.30 -11.45 -4.40
C PRO A 330 -9.75 -10.13 -3.83
N GLN A 331 -9.20 -10.17 -2.61
CA GLN A 331 -8.62 -9.04 -1.88
C GLN A 331 -7.37 -8.45 -2.53
N LEU A 332 -6.76 -9.14 -3.50
CA LEU A 332 -5.71 -8.55 -4.33
C LEU A 332 -6.21 -7.31 -5.07
N GLU A 333 -7.51 -7.22 -5.41
CA GLU A 333 -8.10 -6.02 -6.01
C GLU A 333 -7.81 -4.75 -5.19
N MET A 334 -7.70 -4.86 -3.86
CA MET A 334 -7.45 -3.73 -2.97
C MET A 334 -6.09 -3.08 -3.22
N LEU A 335 -5.13 -3.84 -3.75
CA LEU A 335 -3.79 -3.34 -4.07
C LEU A 335 -3.78 -2.36 -5.24
N LYS A 336 -4.88 -2.22 -6.00
CA LYS A 336 -5.06 -1.14 -7.00
C LYS A 336 -4.92 0.26 -6.40
N LEU A 337 -5.11 0.39 -5.08
CA LEU A 337 -4.96 1.65 -4.36
C LEU A 337 -3.51 2.13 -4.29
N VAL A 338 -2.56 1.20 -4.10
CA VAL A 338 -1.15 1.50 -3.77
C VAL A 338 -0.15 0.98 -4.80
N ALA A 339 -0.53 0.04 -5.66
CA ALA A 339 0.32 -0.44 -6.74
C ALA A 339 0.61 0.69 -7.74
N THR A 340 1.85 0.75 -8.20
CA THR A 340 2.40 1.77 -9.10
C THR A 340 3.05 1.15 -10.33
N ASP A 341 3.55 -0.09 -10.22
CA ASP A 341 4.18 -0.83 -11.31
C ASP A 341 3.16 -1.23 -12.40
N PRO A 342 3.40 -0.91 -13.69
CA PRO A 342 2.49 -1.23 -14.78
C PRO A 342 2.18 -2.73 -14.92
N PHE A 343 3.16 -3.61 -14.72
CA PHE A 343 2.96 -5.05 -14.86
C PHE A 343 2.07 -5.61 -13.74
N THR A 344 2.30 -5.16 -12.51
CA THR A 344 1.44 -5.45 -11.37
C THR A 344 0.01 -4.97 -11.62
N LEU A 345 -0.15 -3.77 -12.17
CA LEU A 345 -1.47 -3.20 -12.47
C LEU A 345 -2.21 -3.98 -13.55
N GLU A 346 -1.52 -4.45 -14.60
CA GLU A 346 -2.10 -5.32 -15.64
C GLU A 346 -2.63 -6.64 -15.04
N ILE A 347 -1.92 -7.23 -14.08
CA ILE A 347 -2.43 -8.41 -13.34
C ILE A 347 -3.71 -8.04 -12.59
N LEU A 348 -3.69 -6.92 -11.87
CA LEU A 348 -4.80 -6.45 -11.07
C LEU A 348 -6.04 -6.04 -11.89
N GLU A 349 -5.90 -5.68 -13.18
CA GLU A 349 -7.05 -5.39 -14.05
C GLU A 349 -8.03 -6.55 -14.14
N ASN A 350 -7.55 -7.79 -14.00
CA ASN A 350 -8.38 -9.00 -14.00
C ASN A 350 -9.21 -9.18 -12.71
N TYR A 351 -8.93 -8.40 -11.67
CA TYR A 351 -9.65 -8.44 -10.39
C TYR A 351 -10.70 -7.32 -10.35
N GLN A 352 -11.98 -7.69 -10.29
CA GLN A 352 -13.09 -6.73 -10.21
C GLN A 352 -14.26 -7.24 -9.34
N TYR A 353 -13.95 -8.18 -8.44
CA TYR A 353 -14.95 -8.88 -7.64
C TYR A 353 -15.46 -8.06 -6.44
N ILE A 354 -14.58 -7.30 -5.80
CA ILE A 354 -14.89 -6.48 -4.63
C ILE A 354 -15.47 -5.14 -5.04
N ASP A 355 -15.18 -4.68 -6.25
CA ASP A 355 -15.57 -3.36 -6.74
C ASP A 355 -14.95 -2.24 -5.88
N VAL A 356 -13.61 -2.31 -5.69
CA VAL A 356 -12.91 -1.56 -4.61
C VAL A 356 -13.05 -0.04 -4.64
N PHE A 357 -13.24 0.57 -5.81
CA PHE A 357 -13.42 2.02 -5.89
C PHE A 357 -14.87 2.47 -5.64
N ASN A 358 -15.79 1.53 -5.45
CA ASN A 358 -17.17 1.79 -5.07
C ASN A 358 -17.52 1.28 -3.68
N THR A 359 -17.07 0.08 -3.32
CA THR A 359 -17.30 -0.54 -2.02
C THR A 359 -16.76 0.31 -0.87
N TYR A 360 -15.65 1.02 -1.09
CA TYR A 360 -15.00 1.86 -0.07
C TYR A 360 -15.38 3.35 -0.18
N GLY A 361 -16.45 3.65 -0.92
CA GLY A 361 -16.95 4.99 -1.15
C GLY A 361 -15.97 5.89 -1.90
N ALA A 362 -16.22 7.20 -1.87
CA ALA A 362 -15.36 8.20 -2.50
C ALA A 362 -13.91 8.23 -1.96
N SER A 363 -13.65 7.58 -0.81
CA SER A 363 -12.36 7.62 -0.11
C SER A 363 -11.22 7.07 -0.95
N TRP A 364 -11.37 5.86 -1.49
CA TRP A 364 -10.28 5.19 -2.20
C TRP A 364 -10.00 5.80 -3.56
N SER A 365 -11.05 6.22 -4.27
CA SER A 365 -10.93 6.98 -5.53
C SER A 365 -10.21 8.31 -5.30
N ALA A 366 -10.58 9.07 -4.26
CA ALA A 366 -9.89 10.29 -3.89
C ALA A 366 -8.43 10.04 -3.47
N THR A 367 -8.17 8.93 -2.79
CA THR A 367 -6.82 8.54 -2.35
C THR A 367 -5.91 8.27 -3.55
N VAL A 368 -6.31 7.38 -4.46
CA VAL A 368 -5.46 7.01 -5.61
C VAL A 368 -5.24 8.20 -6.56
N LEU A 369 -6.24 9.08 -6.72
CA LEU A 369 -6.09 10.31 -7.52
C LEU A 369 -5.13 11.31 -6.87
N ARG A 370 -5.16 11.46 -5.55
CA ARG A 370 -4.23 12.33 -4.82
C ARG A 370 -2.81 11.79 -4.91
N GLU A 371 -2.64 10.49 -4.68
CA GLU A 371 -1.32 9.87 -4.55
C GLU A 371 -0.65 9.62 -5.91
N GLN A 372 -1.43 9.36 -6.95
CA GLN A 372 -0.91 8.90 -8.25
C GLN A 372 -1.36 9.73 -9.45
N GLY A 373 -2.12 10.82 -9.24
CA GLY A 373 -2.42 11.82 -10.26
C GLY A 373 -3.12 11.23 -11.50
N ILE A 374 -2.67 11.66 -12.69
CA ILE A 374 -3.27 11.25 -13.97
C ILE A 374 -3.22 9.72 -14.17
N ALA A 375 -2.17 9.04 -13.75
CA ALA A 375 -2.02 7.58 -13.89
C ALA A 375 -3.16 6.79 -13.23
N ALA A 376 -3.79 7.36 -12.20
CA ALA A 376 -4.94 6.74 -11.53
C ALA A 376 -6.21 6.73 -12.40
N LEU A 377 -6.36 7.64 -13.36
CA LEU A 377 -7.60 7.78 -14.14
C LEU A 377 -7.92 6.53 -14.98
N ALA A 378 -6.90 5.89 -15.56
CA ALA A 378 -7.07 4.64 -16.28
C ALA A 378 -7.65 3.54 -15.38
N ARG A 379 -7.14 3.44 -14.14
CA ARG A 379 -7.55 2.43 -13.16
C ARG A 379 -8.98 2.62 -12.65
N LEU A 380 -9.47 3.85 -12.61
CA LEU A 380 -10.84 4.18 -12.22
C LEU A 380 -11.86 3.98 -13.35
N THR A 381 -11.41 3.85 -14.59
CA THR A 381 -12.29 3.72 -15.78
C THR A 381 -13.28 2.56 -15.69
N PRO A 382 -12.89 1.34 -15.26
CA PRO A 382 -13.83 0.24 -15.12
C PRO A 382 -14.96 0.48 -14.11
N TYR A 383 -14.78 1.44 -13.19
CA TYR A 383 -15.64 1.74 -12.05
C TYR A 383 -16.53 2.99 -12.28
N ALA A 384 -16.40 3.64 -13.44
CA ALA A 384 -16.90 4.99 -13.67
C ALA A 384 -18.43 5.14 -13.78
N GLU A 385 -19.17 4.03 -13.95
CA GLU A 385 -20.65 4.04 -14.03
C GLU A 385 -21.33 3.98 -12.66
N GLU A 386 -20.58 3.66 -11.62
CA GLU A 386 -21.07 3.44 -10.26
C GLU A 386 -21.08 4.75 -9.47
N ASP A 387 -22.00 4.88 -8.51
CA ASP A 387 -22.31 6.16 -7.86
C ASP A 387 -21.09 6.77 -7.16
N ASN A 388 -20.32 5.97 -6.41
CA ASN A 388 -19.20 6.47 -5.60
C ASN A 388 -17.98 6.90 -6.44
N CYS A 389 -17.46 6.03 -7.30
CA CYS A 389 -16.33 6.36 -8.17
C CYS A 389 -16.72 7.39 -9.23
N GLY A 390 -17.89 7.23 -9.85
CA GLY A 390 -18.41 8.14 -10.86
C GLY A 390 -18.56 9.58 -10.34
N ASP A 391 -19.06 9.77 -9.12
CA ASP A 391 -19.20 11.10 -8.51
C ASP A 391 -17.85 11.78 -8.24
N VAL A 392 -16.84 11.01 -7.84
CA VAL A 392 -15.47 11.52 -7.71
C VAL A 392 -14.92 11.96 -9.07
N LEU A 393 -15.06 11.12 -10.11
CA LEU A 393 -14.58 11.41 -11.45
C LEU A 393 -15.26 12.63 -12.08
N LYS A 394 -16.56 12.86 -11.82
CA LYS A 394 -17.30 14.05 -12.26
C LYS A 394 -16.71 15.36 -11.71
N CYS A 395 -16.03 15.30 -10.57
CA CYS A 395 -15.39 16.45 -9.94
C CYS A 395 -13.99 16.74 -10.51
N ILE A 396 -13.44 15.88 -11.37
CA ILE A 396 -12.09 16.02 -11.92
C ILE A 396 -12.15 16.77 -13.25
N ASN A 397 -11.56 17.97 -13.27
CA ASN A 397 -11.47 18.79 -14.47
C ASN A 397 -10.30 18.35 -15.37
N HIS A 398 -10.36 17.12 -15.88
CA HIS A 398 -9.34 16.56 -16.77
C HIS A 398 -9.97 15.87 -18.00
N PRO A 399 -9.44 16.06 -19.23
CA PRO A 399 -10.02 15.47 -20.43
C PRO A 399 -10.19 13.95 -20.37
N LEU A 400 -9.26 13.21 -19.76
CA LEU A 400 -9.39 11.75 -19.61
C LEU A 400 -10.52 11.34 -18.66
N ALA A 401 -10.86 12.16 -17.65
CA ALA A 401 -12.02 11.92 -16.79
C ALA A 401 -13.34 12.19 -17.54
N ILE A 402 -13.35 13.21 -18.42
CA ILE A 402 -14.56 13.67 -19.14
C ILE A 402 -14.83 12.85 -20.42
N THR A 403 -13.77 12.40 -21.10
CA THR A 403 -13.87 11.67 -22.40
C THR A 403 -14.19 10.19 -22.24
N ASN A 404 -14.15 9.68 -21.01
CA ASN A 404 -14.55 8.32 -20.72
C ASN A 404 -16.01 8.12 -21.15
N LYS A 405 -16.23 7.36 -22.24
CA LYS A 405 -17.55 7.24 -22.90
C LYS A 405 -18.63 6.72 -21.93
N LYS A 406 -18.23 6.11 -20.82
CA LYS A 406 -19.08 5.62 -19.73
C LYS A 406 -19.55 6.71 -18.74
N CYS A 407 -18.82 7.83 -18.57
CA CYS A 407 -19.23 8.95 -17.71
C CYS A 407 -20.30 9.88 -18.33
N ARG A 408 -20.65 9.68 -19.61
CA ARG A 408 -21.52 10.60 -20.38
C ARG A 408 -22.99 10.65 -19.96
N LYS A 409 -23.44 9.87 -18.97
CA LYS A 409 -24.87 9.84 -18.63
C LYS A 409 -25.37 11.08 -17.87
N PHE A 410 -24.53 11.93 -17.28
CA PHE A 410 -25.03 13.08 -16.49
C PHE A 410 -24.17 14.35 -16.54
N SER A 411 -23.38 14.56 -17.60
CA SER A 411 -22.57 15.78 -17.78
C SER A 411 -23.43 16.99 -18.24
N PHE A 412 -24.40 17.40 -17.43
CA PHE A 412 -24.98 18.75 -17.44
C PHE A 412 -25.48 19.09 -16.03
N CYS A 413 -24.56 19.40 -15.12
CA CYS A 413 -24.87 20.27 -14.00
C CYS A 413 -24.16 21.59 -14.28
N ASN A 414 -24.84 22.46 -15.04
CA ASN A 414 -24.44 23.86 -15.14
C ASN A 414 -25.11 24.61 -13.99
N ASP A 415 -24.29 25.39 -13.30
CA ASP A 415 -24.69 26.46 -12.41
C ASP A 415 -25.86 27.27 -12.99
N SER A 416 -27.02 27.18 -12.33
CA SER A 416 -27.98 28.28 -12.18
C SER A 416 -29.15 27.77 -11.35
N GLY A 417 -29.17 28.17 -10.08
CA GLY A 417 -30.40 28.12 -9.31
C GLY A 417 -31.46 28.94 -10.02
N ILE A 418 -32.53 28.28 -10.46
CA ILE A 418 -33.93 28.74 -10.53
C ILE A 418 -34.76 27.52 -10.95
N SER A 419 -35.54 27.01 -9.99
CA SER A 419 -36.67 26.11 -10.27
C SER A 419 -37.72 26.87 -11.08
N ARG A 420 -38.04 26.37 -12.28
CA ARG A 420 -39.33 26.65 -12.93
C ARG A 420 -39.92 25.37 -13.50
N SER A 421 -40.99 24.94 -12.84
CA SER A 421 -41.96 23.98 -13.36
C SER A 421 -42.55 24.47 -14.68
N ILE A 422 -42.47 23.67 -15.73
CA ILE A 422 -43.36 23.81 -16.89
C ILE A 422 -43.95 22.43 -17.18
N GLY A 423 -45.22 22.29 -16.82
CA GLY A 423 -46.04 21.14 -17.19
C GLY A 423 -46.29 21.13 -18.70
N LYS A 424 -46.33 19.92 -19.27
CA LYS A 424 -46.93 19.68 -20.58
C LYS A 424 -48.29 19.02 -20.40
N LYS A 425 -49.33 19.83 -20.58
CA LYS A 425 -50.60 19.39 -21.17
C LYS A 425 -50.36 19.12 -22.66
N ARG A 426 -50.62 17.90 -23.11
CA ARG A 426 -51.63 17.58 -24.14
C ARG A 426 -51.65 16.07 -24.37
#